data_AF-A0A0G0JBM5-F1
#
_entry.id   AF-A0A0G0JBM5-F1
#
_cell.length_a   1.000
_cell.length_b   1.000
_cell.length_c   1.000
_cell.angle_alpha   90.00
_cell.angle_beta   90.00
_cell.angle_gamma   90.00
#
_symmetry.space_group_name_H-M   'P 1'
#
loop_
_entity.id
_entity.type
_entity.pdbx_description
1 polymer ?
#
loop_
_entity_poly.entity_id
_entity_poly.type
_entity_poly.pdbx_seq_one_letter_code
_entity_poly.pdbx_strand_id
1 'polypeptide(L)' 'MISRNLLLELKQILEEDFHLKLSLQEVTEIGTNLLVFVETLLKVESIEIQGGKQNGNSK' A
#
# COMPACT_ATOMS: atom_id res chain seq x y z
N MET A 1 5.41 -7.61 -8.45
CA MET A 1 6.23 -8.50 -7.60
C MET A 1 7.04 -7.64 -6.66
N ILE A 2 7.03 -7.97 -5.37
CA ILE A 2 7.83 -7.27 -4.36
C ILE A 2 9.27 -7.79 -4.45
N SER A 3 10.27 -6.91 -4.35
CA SER A 3 11.66 -7.32 -4.39
C SER A 3 12.03 -8.09 -3.11
N ARG A 4 12.96 -9.04 -3.22
CA ARG A 4 13.43 -9.82 -2.06
C ARG A 4 14.02 -8.94 -0.97
N ASN A 5 14.78 -7.90 -1.34
CA ASN A 5 15.38 -6.99 -0.37
C ASN A 5 14.30 -6.22 0.41
N LEU A 6 13.27 -5.73 -0.27
CA LEU A 6 12.16 -5.05 0.38
C LEU A 6 11.38 -5.97 1.33
N LEU A 7 11.23 -7.26 0.99
CA LEU A 7 10.64 -8.24 1.90
C LEU A 7 11.51 -8.50 3.14
N LEU A 8 12.83 -8.46 3.02
CA LEU A 8 13.74 -8.60 4.16
C LEU A 8 13.70 -7.37 5.06
N GLU A 9 13.65 -6.18 4.48
CA GLU A 9 13.47 -4.92 5.23
C GLU A 9 12.12 -4.93 5.98
N LEU A 10 11.03 -5.30 5.30
CA LEU A 10 9.71 -5.44 5.93
C LEU A 10 9.75 -6.46 7.06
N LYS A 11 10.43 -7.59 6.87
CA LYS A 11 10.59 -8.61 7.92
C LYS A 11 11.32 -8.04 9.14
N GLN A 12 12.39 -7.26 8.95
CA GLN A 12 13.12 -6.63 10.05
C GLN A 12 12.22 -5.65 10.82
N ILE A 13 11.49 -4.77 10.12
CA ILE A 13 10.55 -3.84 10.75
C ILE A 13 9.51 -4.57 11.60
N LEU A 14 8.91 -5.63 11.04
CA LEU A 14 7.90 -6.43 11.75
C LEU A 14 8.48 -7.14 13.00
N GLU A 15 9.75 -7.51 12.97
CA GLU A 15 10.43 -8.15 14.09
C GLU A 15 10.90 -7.16 15.16
N GLU A 16 11.44 -6.01 14.76
CA GLU A 16 12.00 -5.00 15.67
C GLU A 16 10.90 -4.17 16.34
N ASP A 17 9.94 -3.66 15.56
CA ASP A 17 8.96 -2.69 16.04
C ASP A 17 7.68 -3.35 16.59
N PHE A 18 7.35 -4.53 16.07
CA PHE A 18 6.11 -5.24 16.40
C PHE A 18 6.35 -6.59 17.09
N HIS A 19 7.61 -7.01 17.26
CA HIS A 19 7.98 -8.29 17.86
C HIS A 19 7.36 -9.52 17.20
N LEU A 20 7.05 -9.44 15.90
CA LEU A 20 6.46 -10.52 15.13
C LEU A 20 7.54 -11.36 14.44
N LYS A 21 7.62 -12.64 14.81
CA LYS A 21 8.54 -13.60 14.18
C LYS A 21 7.85 -14.36 13.05
N LEU A 22 7.87 -13.75 11.87
CA LEU A 22 7.19 -14.28 10.68
C LEU A 22 8.16 -14.95 9.70
N SER A 23 7.69 -15.97 9.00
CA SER A 23 8.37 -16.55 7.85
C SER A 23 8.38 -15.58 6.65
N LEU A 24 9.27 -15.81 5.68
CA LEU A 24 9.31 -14.98 4.47
C LEU A 24 8.01 -15.08 3.65
N GLN A 25 7.30 -16.21 3.74
CA GLN A 25 6.00 -16.39 3.09
C GLN A 25 4.94 -15.48 3.73
N GLU A 26 4.82 -15.48 5.06
CA GLU A 26 3.88 -14.61 5.77
C GLU A 26 4.19 -13.12 5.53
N VAL A 27 5.47 -12.75 5.50
CA VAL A 27 5.89 -11.38 5.16
C VAL A 27 5.50 -11.01 3.72
N THR A 28 5.54 -11.96 2.79
CA THR A 28 5.11 -11.76 1.41
C THR A 28 3.61 -11.50 1.32
N GLU A 29 2.81 -12.24 2.08
CA GLU A 29 1.35 -12.03 2.16
C GLU A 29 1.02 -10.65 2.73
N ILE A 30 1.67 -10.26 3.83
CA ILE A 30 1.51 -8.92 4.43
C ILE A 30 1.92 -7.83 3.43
N GLY A 31 3.09 -7.95 2.82
CA GLY A 31 3.57 -6.97 1.83
C GLY A 31 2.62 -6.83 0.64
N THR A 32 2.02 -7.94 0.19
CA THR A 32 1.04 -7.93 -0.90
C THR A 32 -0.24 -7.19 -0.48
N ASN A 33 -0.74 -7.44 0.73
CA ASN A 33 -1.92 -6.74 1.25
C ASN A 33 -1.68 -5.23 1.42
N LEU A 34 -0.50 -4.84 1.90
CA LEU A 34 -0.12 -3.43 2.01
C LEU A 34 -0.07 -2.74 0.64
N LEU A 35 0.48 -3.43 -0.37
CA LEU A 35 0.52 -2.89 -1.73
C LEU A 35 -0.89 -2.68 -2.29
N VAL A 36 -1.78 -3.66 -2.14
CA VAL A 36 -3.19 -3.55 -2.58
C VAL A 36 -3.90 -2.41 -1.86
N PHE A 37 -3.65 -2.23 -0.56
CA PHE A 37 -4.20 -1.14 0.21
C PHE A 37 -3.77 0.23 -0.35
N VAL A 38 -2.46 0.42 -0.59
CA VAL A 38 -1.93 1.67 -1.17
C VAL A 38 -2.48 1.92 -2.57
N GLU A 39 -2.53 0.90 -3.43
CA GLU A 39 -3.14 1.00 -4.76
C GLU A 39 -4.61 1.43 -4.71
N THR A 40 -5.34 0.95 -3.70
CA THR A 40 -6.75 1.31 -3.49
C THR A 40 -6.88 2.77 -3.06
N LEU A 41 -6.05 3.24 -2.12
CA LEU A 41 -6.04 4.63 -1.69
C LEU A 41 -5.75 5.58 -2.86
N LEU A 42 -4.73 5.29 -3.67
CA LEU A 42 -4.38 6.10 -4.84
C LEU A 42 -5.51 6.17 -5.88
N LYS A 43 -6.27 5.08 -6.06
CA LYS A 43 -7.44 5.07 -6.95
C LYS A 43 -8.56 5.96 -6.41
N VAL A 44 -8.84 5.91 -5.11
CA VAL A 44 -9.86 6.75 -4.46
C VAL A 44 -9.50 8.22 -4.58
N GLU A 45 -8.26 8.61 -4.25
CA GLU A 45 -7.79 10.00 -4.41
C GLU A 45 -7.89 10.48 -5.86
N SER A 46 -7.55 9.62 -6.83
CA SER A 46 -7.66 9.96 -8.25
C SER A 46 -9.10 10.22 -8.69
N ILE A 47 -10.08 9.52 -8.09
CA ILE A 47 -11.52 9.74 -8.36
C ILE A 47 -11.98 11.08 -7.78
N GLU A 48 -11.56 11.42 -6.56
CA GLU A 48 -11.90 12.71 -5.93
C GLU A 48 -11.35 13.90 -6.73
N ILE A 49 -10.13 13.80 -7.27
CA ILE A 49 -9.50 14.85 -8.10
C ILE A 49 -10.24 15.08 -9.42
N GLN A 50 -10.88 14.04 -9.99
CA GLN A 50 -11.64 14.15 -11.24
C GLN A 50 -13.09 14.61 -11.02
N GLY A 51 -13.68 14.32 -9.86
CA GLY A 51 -15.05 14.76 -9.49
C GLY A 51 -15.17 16.27 -9.23
N GLY A 52 -14.07 16.97 -8.91
CA GLY A 52 -14.06 18.41 -8.64
C GLY A 52 -14.03 19.33 -9.87
N LYS A 53 -13.90 18.81 -11.10
CA LYS A 53 -13.76 19.63 -12.33
C LYS A 53 -15.05 19.87 -13.12
N GLN A 54 -16.23 19.43 -12.65
CA GLN A 54 -17.48 19.58 -13.42
C GLN A 54 -18.40 20.74 -13.01
N ASN A 55 -18.15 21.46 -11.91
CA ASN A 55 -18.96 22.65 -11.55
C ASN A 55 -18.19 23.94 -11.80
N GLY A 56 -18.08 24.32 -13.07
CA GLY A 56 -17.39 25.54 -13.47
C GLY A 56 -17.70 25.97 -14.90
N ASN A 57 -18.95 25.84 -15.36
CA ASN A 57 -19.41 26.64 -16.51
C ASN A 57 -20.95 26.75 -16.52
N SER A 58 -21.45 27.75 -15.80
CA SER A 58 -22.75 28.35 -16.11
C SER A 58 -22.48 29.77 -16.60
N LYS A 59 -22.53 29.93 -17.92
CA LYS A 59 -22.83 31.20 -18.60
C LYS A 59 -23.77 30.91 -19.75
#